data_AF-A0A2E0D108-F1
#
_entry.id   AF-A0A2E0D108-F1
#
_cell.length_a   1.000
_cell.length_b   1.000
_cell.length_c   1.000
_cell.angle_alpha   90.00
_cell.angle_beta   90.00
_cell.angle_gamma   90.00
#
_symmetry.space_group_name_H-M   'P 1'
#
loop_
_entity.id
_entity.type
_entity.pdbx_description
1 polymer ?
#
loop_
_entity_poly.entity_id
_entity_poly.type
_entity_poly.pdbx_seq_one_letter_code
_entity_poly.pdbx_strand_id
1 'polypeptide(L)'
;KDVLGGIPMSVALESKYMPAMAIGLISIGERSGALSEMLEGVAEYFTADMEEKMEGVMGAMEPILTLIITGFVAVFVLAVFLPMIENMTNMM
;
A
#
# COMPACT_ATOMS: atom_id res chain seq x y z
N LYS A 1 18.14 11.83 21.00
CA LYS A 1 19.11 12.25 22.05
C LYS A 1 19.74 11.03 22.72
N ASP A 2 19.07 9.88 22.67
CA ASP A 2 19.43 8.65 23.37
C ASP A 2 20.72 8.00 22.86
N VAL A 3 20.94 7.99 21.54
CA VAL A 3 22.18 7.46 20.93
C VAL A 3 23.41 8.27 21.34
N LEU A 4 23.30 9.60 21.40
CA LEU A 4 24.38 10.47 21.89
C LEU A 4 24.63 10.30 23.40
N GLY A 5 23.66 9.74 24.13
CA GLY A 5 23.78 9.35 25.54
C GLY A 5 24.42 7.97 25.76
N GLY A 6 24.82 7.27 24.70
CA GLY A 6 25.43 5.94 24.75
C GLY A 6 24.45 4.77 24.71
N ILE A 7 23.16 5.04 24.47
CA ILE A 7 22.16 3.97 24.27
C ILE A 7 22.33 3.41 22.84
N PRO A 8 22.32 2.07 22.66
CA PRO A 8 22.38 1.48 21.33
C PRO A 8 21.25 2.02 20.43
N MET A 9 21.58 2.32 19.18
CA MET A 9 20.64 2.76 18.15
C MET A 9 19.51 1.75 17.94
N SER A 10 19.82 0.45 18.04
CA SER A 10 18.82 -0.62 18.02
C SER A 10 17.76 -0.49 19.12
N VAL A 11 18.13 -0.02 20.31
CA VAL A 11 17.20 0.21 21.42
C VAL A 11 16.50 1.56 21.27
N ALA A 12 17.23 2.60 20.86
CA ALA A 12 16.68 3.95 20.69
C ALA A 12 15.63 4.05 19.58
N LEU A 13 15.68 3.15 18.58
CA LEU A 13 14.73 3.10 17.46
C LEU A 13 13.59 2.10 17.66
N GLU A 14 13.57 1.38 18.78
CA GLU A 14 12.52 0.42 19.09
C GLU A 14 11.16 1.14 19.15
N SER A 15 10.28 0.80 18.22
CA SER A 15 8.96 1.42 18.12
C SER A 15 8.02 0.54 17.31
N LYS A 16 6.71 0.79 17.40
CA LYS A 16 5.70 0.08 16.58
C LYS A 16 5.89 0.24 15.07
N TYR A 17 6.63 1.27 14.64
CA TYR A 17 6.90 1.55 13.23
C TYR A 17 8.20 0.89 12.74
N MET A 18 9.02 0.38 13.66
CA MET A 18 10.25 -0.30 13.34
C MET A 18 10.06 -1.81 13.50
N PRO A 19 10.02 -2.57 12.39
CA PRO A 19 9.86 -4.01 12.46
C PRO A 19 11.04 -4.66 13.19
N ALA A 20 10.77 -5.78 13.87
CA ALA A 20 11.78 -6.51 14.64
C ALA A 20 13.00 -6.90 13.79
N MET A 21 12.80 -7.16 12.51
CA MET A 21 13.89 -7.46 11.58
C MET A 21 14.82 -6.25 11.36
N ALA A 22 14.27 -5.04 11.19
CA ALA A 22 15.07 -3.83 11.04
C ALA A 22 15.89 -3.51 12.31
N ILE A 23 15.27 -3.67 13.50
CA ILE A 23 15.98 -3.56 14.79
C ILE A 23 17.11 -4.60 14.89
N GLY A 24 16.86 -5.83 14.42
CA GLY A 24 17.84 -6.90 14.39
C GLY A 24 19.06 -6.57 13.51
N LEU A 25 18.83 -6.06 12.29
CA LEU A 25 19.90 -5.62 11.39
C LEU A 25 20.75 -4.50 12.01
N ILE A 26 20.10 -3.50 12.61
CA ILE A 26 20.79 -2.40 13.30
C ILE A 26 21.63 -2.96 14.46
N SER A 27 21.08 -3.86 15.28
CA SER A 27 21.81 -4.49 16.40
C SER A 27 23.00 -5.34 15.94
N ILE A 28 22.89 -6.02 14.80
CA ILE A 28 24.01 -6.76 14.20
C ILE A 28 25.08 -5.78 13.73
N GLY A 29 24.68 -4.71 13.02
CA GLY A 29 25.58 -3.69 12.49
C GLY A 29 26.33 -2.91 13.57
N GLU A 30 25.68 -2.64 14.70
CA GLU A 30 26.32 -2.02 15.87
C GLU A 30 27.37 -2.93 16.50
N ARG A 31 27.12 -4.24 16.57
CA ARG A 31 28.05 -5.22 17.17
C ARG A 31 29.20 -5.60 16.23
N SER A 32 28.95 -5.63 14.93
CA SER A 32 29.95 -6.00 13.91
C SER A 32 30.73 -4.80 13.37
N GLY A 33 30.31 -3.57 13.68
CA GLY A 33 30.85 -2.35 13.09
C GLY A 33 30.39 -2.11 11.65
N ALA A 34 29.50 -2.93 11.11
CA ALA A 34 28.95 -2.83 9.76
C ALA A 34 27.60 -2.08 9.72
N LEU A 35 27.41 -1.07 10.59
CA LEU A 35 26.14 -0.35 10.71
C LEU A 35 25.68 0.27 9.39
N SER A 36 26.60 0.81 8.59
CA SER A 36 26.26 1.40 7.28
C SER A 36 25.62 0.38 6.34
N GLU A 37 26.23 -0.80 6.21
CA GLU A 37 25.73 -1.88 5.35
C GLU A 37 24.38 -2.41 5.86
N MET A 38 24.25 -2.57 7.17
CA MET A 38 22.99 -3.04 7.76
C MET A 38 21.86 -2.02 7.61
N LEU A 39 22.14 -0.71 7.66
CA LEU A 39 21.14 0.34 7.38
C LEU A 39 20.70 0.34 5.91
N GLU A 40 21.60 -0.04 5.00
CA GLU A 40 21.27 -0.25 3.58
C GLU A 40 20.27 -1.40 3.45
N GLY A 41 20.51 -2.53 4.13
CA GLY A 41 19.55 -3.65 4.20
C GLY A 41 18.21 -3.28 4.85
N VAL A 42 18.19 -2.39 5.84
CA VAL A 42 16.94 -1.85 6.41
C VAL A 42 16.18 -1.02 5.36
N ALA A 43 16.89 -0.21 4.58
CA ALA A 43 16.27 0.60 3.53
C ALA A 43 15.70 -0.28 2.40
N GLU A 44 16.42 -1.33 2.00
CA GLU A 44 15.93 -2.33 1.03
C GLU A 44 14.66 -3.01 1.52
N TYR A 45 14.61 -3.41 2.79
CA TYR A 45 13.40 -4.00 3.37
C TYR A 45 12.19 -3.06 3.30
N PHE A 46 12.34 -1.80 3.72
CA PHE A 46 11.23 -0.86 3.67
C PHE A 46 10.82 -0.50 2.24
N THR A 47 11.77 -0.49 1.31
CA THR A 47 11.48 -0.27 -0.11
C THR A 47 10.65 -1.44 -0.65
N ALA A 48 11.04 -2.69 -0.37
CA ALA A 48 10.29 -3.87 -0.78
C ALA A 48 8.89 -3.95 -0.13
N ASP A 49 8.78 -3.67 1.17
CA ASP A 49 7.48 -3.62 1.87
C ASP A 49 6.57 -2.51 1.32
N MET A 50 7.13 -1.37 0.93
CA MET A 50 6.40 -0.29 0.27
C MET A 50 5.93 -0.71 -1.13
N GLU A 51 6.80 -1.33 -1.92
CA GLU A 51 6.48 -1.82 -3.27
C GLU A 51 5.35 -2.85 -3.23
N GLU A 52 5.41 -3.84 -2.32
CA GLU A 52 4.35 -4.84 -2.14
C GLU A 52 3.01 -4.18 -1.79
N LYS A 53 3.02 -3.21 -0.88
CA LYS A 53 1.81 -2.46 -0.50
C LYS A 53 1.27 -1.65 -1.67
N MET A 54 2.15 -1.00 -2.44
CA MET A 54 1.76 -0.25 -3.63
C MET A 54 1.16 -1.17 -4.68
N GLU A 55 1.74 -2.34 -4.92
CA GLU A 55 1.20 -3.34 -5.83
C GLU A 55 -0.18 -3.81 -5.39
N GLY A 56 -0.38 -4.08 -4.09
CA GLY A 56 -1.69 -4.42 -3.54
C GLY A 56 -2.74 -3.31 -3.73
N VAL A 57 -2.35 -2.05 -3.50
CA VAL A 57 -3.23 -0.90 -3.72
C VAL A 57 -3.58 -0.75 -5.20
N MET A 58 -2.59 -0.81 -6.10
CA MET A 58 -2.79 -0.70 -7.55
C MET A 58 -3.63 -1.85 -8.08
N GLY A 59 -3.38 -3.09 -7.63
CA GLY A 59 -4.17 -4.27 -7.98
C GLY A 59 -5.63 -4.15 -7.55
N ALA A 60 -5.90 -3.50 -6.42
CA ALA A 60 -7.28 -3.22 -6.00
C ALA A 60 -7.96 -2.09 -6.79
N MET A 61 -7.20 -1.19 -7.42
CA MET A 61 -7.78 -0.09 -8.21
C MET A 61 -8.50 -0.59 -9.47
N GLU A 62 -7.98 -1.63 -10.13
CA GLU A 62 -8.56 -2.20 -11.35
C GLU A 62 -10.03 -2.67 -11.17
N PRO A 63 -10.37 -3.53 -10.19
CA PRO A 63 -11.75 -3.95 -10.00
C PRO A 63 -12.66 -2.80 -9.55
N ILE A 64 -12.14 -1.82 -8.81
CA ILE A 64 -12.92 -0.63 -8.39
C ILE A 64 -13.33 0.19 -9.61
N LEU A 65 -12.38 0.51 -10.49
CA LEU A 65 -12.66 1.24 -11.73
C LEU A 65 -13.63 0.48 -12.62
N THR A 66 -13.46 -0.84 -12.72
CA THR A 66 -14.36 -1.71 -13.49
C THR A 66 -15.79 -1.66 -12.94
N LEU A 67 -15.98 -1.78 -11.62
CA LEU A 67 -17.30 -1.69 -10.98
C LEU A 67 -17.98 -0.34 -11.24
N ILE A 68 -17.22 0.76 -11.20
CA ILE A 68 -17.73 2.10 -11.50
C ILE A 68 -18.20 2.19 -12.95
N ILE A 69 -17.38 1.73 -13.89
CA ILE A 69 -17.72 1.76 -15.32
C ILE A 69 -18.93 0.86 -15.60
N THR A 70 -18.94 -0.37 -15.10
CA THR A 70 -20.05 -1.31 -15.27
C THR A 70 -21.35 -0.75 -14.68
N GLY A 71 -21.29 -0.16 -13.48
CA GLY A 71 -22.45 0.48 -12.86
C GLY A 71 -22.97 1.66 -13.69
N PHE A 72 -22.07 2.53 -14.17
CA PHE A 72 -22.43 3.65 -15.03
C PHE A 72 -23.09 3.19 -16.34
N VAL A 73 -22.52 2.18 -17.00
CA VAL A 73 -23.08 1.60 -18.24
C VAL A 73 -24.45 0.98 -17.98
N ALA A 74 -24.64 0.26 -16.86
CA ALA A 74 -25.94 -0.33 -16.53
C ALA A 74 -27.02 0.75 -16.33
N VAL A 75 -26.71 1.82 -15.60
CA VAL A 75 -27.62 2.96 -15.41
C VAL A 75 -27.92 3.65 -16.74
N PHE A 76 -26.90 3.87 -17.56
CA PHE A 76 -27.04 4.48 -18.89
C PHE A 76 -27.98 3.67 -19.79
N VAL A 77 -27.81 2.34 -19.83
CA VAL A 77 -28.68 1.44 -20.59
C VAL A 77 -30.12 1.55 -20.10
N LEU A 78 -30.36 1.48 -18.79
CA LEU A 78 -31.72 1.60 -18.24
C LEU A 78 -32.35 2.96 -18.58
N ALA A 79 -31.59 4.05 -18.46
CA ALA A 79 -32.07 5.40 -18.75
C ALA A 79 -32.49 5.58 -20.22
N VAL A 80 -31.87 4.86 -21.16
CA VAL A 80 -32.20 4.91 -22.59
C VAL A 80 -33.29 3.90 -22.97
N PHE A 81 -33.22 2.68 -22.45
CA PHE A 81 -34.12 1.59 -22.85
C PHE A 81 -35.52 1.72 -22.23
N LEU A 82 -35.64 2.19 -20.98
CA LEU A 82 -36.96 2.39 -20.34
C LEU A 82 -37.88 3.33 -21.15
N PRO A 83 -37.50 4.57 -21.50
CA PRO A 83 -38.37 5.46 -22.26
C PRO A 83 -38.61 4.95 -23.69
N MET A 84 -37.67 4.21 -24.28
CA MET A 84 -37.86 3.58 -25.58
C MET A 84 -39.01 2.55 -25.54
N ILE A 85 -39.05 1.71 -24.51
CA ILE A 85 -40.11 0.71 -24.32
C ILE A 85 -41.45 1.38 -24.02
N GLU A 86 -41.48 2.41 -23.18
CA GLU A 86 -42.69 3.18 -22.90
C GLU A 86 -43.26 3.84 -24.16
N ASN A 87 -42.40 4.48 -24.97
CA ASN A 87 -42.81 5.08 -26.23
C ASN A 87 -43.34 4.02 -27.21
N MET A 88 -42.69 2.85 -27.30
CA MET A 88 -43.15 1.76 -28.17
C MET A 88 -44.48 1.18 -27.73
N THR A 89 -44.73 1.10 -26.41
CA THR A 89 -45.99 0.62 -25.84
C THR A 89 -47.12 1.63 -26.04
N ASN A 90 -46.84 2.93 -25.92
CA ASN A 90 -47.83 3.99 -26.18
C ASN A 90 -48.23 4.09 -27.67
N MET A 91 -47.41 3.55 -28.58
CA MET A 91 -47.66 3.55 -30.02
C MET A 91 -48.40 2.29 -30.52
N MET A 92 -48.55 1.26 -29.69
CA MET A 92 -49.23 -0.01 -30.01
C MET A 92 -50.66 0.00 -29.47
#